data_AF-A0A372LP37-F1
#
_entry.id   AF-A0A372LP37-F1
#
_cell.length_a   1.000
_cell.length_b   1.000
_cell.length_c   1.000
_cell.angle_alpha   90.00
_cell.angle_beta   90.00
_cell.angle_gamma   90.00
#
_symmetry.space_group_name_H-M   'P 1'
#
loop_
_entity.id
_entity.type
_entity.pdbx_description
1 polymer ?
#
loop_
_entity_poly.entity_id
_entity_poly.type
_entity_poly.pdbx_seq_one_letter_code
_entity_poly.pdbx_strand_id
1 'polypeptide(L)' 'MVSIFGYAGTNTHYPKQITAYQNKLSGPLRDRFDINLSLRPVDLKSDKANKEEPSFSIRMRVEKARKRQYKKVWKGNSK' A
#
# COMPACT_ATOMS: atom_id res chain seq x y z
N MET A 1 -1.32 -7.32 11.32
CA MET A 1 -2.78 -7.30 11.12
C MET A 1 -3.06 -6.39 9.95
N VAL A 2 -3.24 -6.93 8.74
CA VAL A 2 -3.54 -6.13 7.54
C VAL A 2 -5.06 -6.05 7.44
N SER A 3 -5.62 -4.89 7.75
CA SER A 3 -7.06 -4.66 7.70
C SER A 3 -7.47 -4.32 6.26
N ILE A 4 -7.94 -5.31 5.51
CA ILE A 4 -8.65 -5.10 4.24
C ILE A 4 -10.13 -4.87 4.61
N PHE A 5 -10.59 -3.62 4.58
CA PHE A 5 -12.01 -3.30 4.76
C PHE A 5 -12.63 -2.97 3.40
N GLY A 6 -13.50 -3.85 2.89
CA GLY A 6 -14.35 -3.54 1.75
C GLY A 6 -15.04 -4.76 1.16
N TYR A 7 -16.29 -5.02 1.56
CA TYR A 7 -17.25 -5.80 0.77
C TYR A 7 -18.60 -5.09 0.73
N ALA A 8 -19.22 -5.17 -0.45
CA ALA A 8 -20.60 -4.85 -0.83
C ALA A 8 -21.02 -3.36 -0.90
N GLY A 9 -20.81 -2.76 -2.07
CA GLY A 9 -21.88 -2.05 -2.78
C GLY A 9 -22.15 -0.57 -2.47
N THR A 10 -21.38 0.09 -1.62
CA THR A 10 -21.57 1.52 -1.32
C THR A 10 -20.23 2.25 -1.13
N ASN A 11 -20.10 3.43 -1.72
CA ASN A 11 -18.82 4.13 -1.95
C ASN A 11 -18.18 4.76 -0.69
N THR A 12 -18.78 4.61 0.50
CA THR A 12 -18.26 5.16 1.77
C THR A 12 -19.03 4.54 2.92
N HIS A 13 -18.59 3.40 3.47
CA HIS A 13 -19.41 2.70 4.47
C HIS A 13 -18.93 2.76 5.92
N TYR A 14 -17.73 3.28 6.21
CA TYR A 14 -17.23 3.31 7.61
C TYR A 14 -16.44 4.56 8.01
N PRO A 15 -16.97 5.78 7.78
CA PRO A 15 -16.29 7.01 8.20
C PRO A 15 -16.01 7.02 9.71
N LYS A 16 -16.97 6.56 10.52
CA LYS A 16 -16.82 6.48 11.99
C LYS A 16 -15.70 5.52 12.42
N GLN A 17 -15.54 4.38 11.76
CA GLN A 17 -14.49 3.41 12.12
C GLN A 17 -13.10 3.91 11.68
N ILE A 18 -13.02 4.57 10.53
CA ILE A 18 -11.79 5.21 10.04
C ILE A 18 -11.35 6.28 11.04
N THR A 19 -12.25 7.19 11.44
CA THR A 19 -11.95 8.24 12.42
C THR A 19 -11.60 7.67 13.78
N ALA A 20 -12.32 6.65 14.26
CA ALA A 20 -12.01 5.99 15.53
C ALA A 20 -10.64 5.31 15.51
N TYR A 21 -10.26 4.67 14.40
CA TYR A 21 -8.93 4.07 14.23
C TYR A 21 -7.83 5.14 14.16
N GLN A 22 -8.05 6.22 13.41
CA GLN A 22 -7.11 7.35 13.34
C GLN A 22 -6.92 8.03 14.70
N ASN A 23 -7.97 8.15 15.50
CA ASN A 23 -7.91 8.72 16.85
C ASN A 23 -7.21 7.81 17.86
N LYS A 24 -7.26 6.48 17.66
CA LYS A 24 -6.51 5.50 18.47
C LYS A 24 -5.01 5.50 18.15
N LEU A 25 -4.65 5.96 16.95
CA LEU A 25 -3.26 6.03 16.52
C LEU A 25 -2.62 7.29 17.12
N SER A 26 -1.77 7.12 18.14
CA SER A 26 -1.05 8.25 18.75
C SER A 26 -0.24 9.02 17.71
N GLY A 27 -0.11 10.35 17.88
CA GLY A 27 0.69 11.21 16.98
C GLY A 27 2.08 10.67 16.63
N PRO A 28 2.89 10.21 17.61
CA PRO A 28 4.22 9.64 17.36
C PRO A 28 4.24 8.36 16.51
N LEU A 29 3.13 7.61 16.47
CA LEU A 29 3.00 6.42 15.61
C LEU A 29 2.54 6.81 14.21
N ARG A 30 1.70 7.83 14.08
CA ARG A 30 1.21 8.31 12.78
C ARG A 30 2.35 8.87 11.93
N ASP A 31 3.32 9.50 12.57
CA ASP A 31 4.53 10.06 11.94
C ASP A 31 5.47 8.98 11.38
N ARG A 32 5.32 7.71 11.79
CA ARG A 32 6.17 6.59 11.33
C ARG A 32 5.64 5.89 10.08
N PHE A 33 4.52 6.33 9.53
CA PHE A 33 3.98 5.79 8.29
C PHE A 33 4.39 6.68 7.11
N ASP A 34 5.42 6.24 6.37
CA ASP A 34 5.96 7.00 5.23
C ASP A 34 5.00 7.05 4.03
N ILE A 35 4.06 6.10 3.91
CA ILE A 35 3.14 6.00 2.76
C ILE A 35 1.71 5.87 3.25
N ASN A 36 0.90 6.87 2.92
CA ASN A 36 -0.54 6.86 3.14
C ASN A 36 -1.25 6.85 1.77
N LEU A 37 -1.86 5.72 1.42
CA LEU A 37 -2.62 5.57 0.17
C LEU A 37 -4.11 5.42 0.47
N SER A 38 -4.94 6.24 -0.17
CA SER A 38 -6.39 6.12 -0.13
C SER A 38 -6.86 5.46 -1.43
N LEU A 39 -7.52 4.31 -1.32
CA LEU A 39 -8.06 3.58 -2.46
C LEU A 39 -9.56 3.83 -2.58
N ARG A 40 -10.03 4.01 -3.82
CA ARG A 40 -11.47 3.98 -4.11
C ARG A 40 -11.89 2.52 -4.27
N PRO A 41 -13.09 2.14 -3.82
CA PRO A 41 -13.59 0.80 -4.07
C PRO A 41 -13.79 0.62 -5.57
N VAL A 42 -13.38 -0.55 -6.06
CA VAL A 42 -13.50 -0.94 -7.46
C VAL A 42 -14.53 -2.06 -7.55
N ASP A 43 -15.37 -2.02 -8.58
CA ASP A 43 -16.29 -3.11 -8.86
C ASP A 43 -15.54 -4.30 -9.47
N LEU A 44 -15.37 -5.34 -8.66
CA LEU A 44 -14.69 -6.58 -9.03
C LEU A 44 -15.39 -7.32 -10.17
N LYS A 45 -16.66 -7.03 -10.45
CA LYS A 45 -17.42 -7.70 -11.50
C LYS A 45 -17.17 -7.11 -12.90
N SER A 46 -16.90 -5.80 -12.98
CA SER A 46 -16.64 -5.11 -14.25
C SER A 46 -15.19 -5.22 -14.72
N ASP A 47 -14.25 -5.48 -13.82
CA ASP A 47 -12.80 -5.50 -14.09
C ASP A 47 -12.30 -6.86 -14.61
N LYS A 48 -12.88 -7.34 -15.72
CA LYS A 48 -12.39 -8.54 -16.43
C LYS A 48 -11.49 -8.24 -17.64
N ALA A 49 -11.31 -6.95 -17.98
CA ALA A 49 -10.69 -6.56 -19.25
C ALA A 49 -9.16 -6.42 -19.19
N ASN A 50 -8.57 -6.26 -18.00
CA ASN A 50 -7.14 -6.05 -17.87
C ASN A 50 -6.43 -7.34 -17.44
N LYS A 51 -5.53 -7.84 -18.30
CA LYS A 51 -4.64 -8.96 -17.94
C LYS A 51 -3.79 -8.52 -16.74
N GLU A 52 -4.09 -9.10 -15.58
CA GLU A 52 -3.29 -8.89 -14.38
C GLU A 52 -1.84 -9.30 -14.64
N GLU A 53 -0.91 -8.46 -14.21
CA GLU A 53 0.51 -8.78 -14.33
C GLU A 53 0.86 -9.93 -13.37
N PRO A 54 1.50 -11.02 -13.84
CA PRO A 54 1.80 -12.15 -12.98
C PRO A 54 2.80 -11.75 -11.88
N SER A 55 2.58 -12.24 -10.67
CA SER A 55 3.40 -11.95 -9.48
C SER A 55 4.90 -12.18 -9.71
N PHE A 56 5.27 -13.16 -10.54
CA PHE A 56 6.65 -13.42 -10.92
C PHE A 56 7.32 -12.21 -11.59
N SER A 57 6.63 -11.54 -12.52
CA SER A 57 7.17 -10.37 -13.22
C SER A 57 7.30 -9.15 -12.31
N ILE A 58 6.33 -8.94 -11.41
CA ILE A 58 6.41 -7.92 -10.36
C ILE A 58 7.63 -8.17 -9.47
N ARG A 59 7.81 -9.41 -9.01
CA ARG A 59 8.95 -9.81 -8.17
C ARG A 59 10.29 -9.51 -8.85
N MET A 60 10.45 -9.85 -10.14
CA MET A 60 11.68 -9.56 -10.88
C MET A 60 12.01 -8.06 -10.91
N ARG A 61 11.00 -7.19 -11.11
CA ARG A 61 11.20 -5.73 -11.10
C ARG A 61 11.60 -5.22 -9.71
N VAL A 62 10.96 -5.72 -8.66
CA VAL A 62 11.28 -5.36 -7.27
C VAL A 62 12.71 -5.77 -6.92
N GLU A 63 13.14 -6.98 -7.27
CA GLU A 63 14.52 -7.43 -7.06
C GLU A 63 15.54 -6.55 -7.80
N LYS A 64 15.26 -6.18 -9.05
CA LYS A 64 16.11 -5.26 -9.82
C LYS A 64 16.22 -3.89 -9.17
N ALA A 65 15.12 -3.34 -8.67
CA ALA A 65 15.10 -2.07 -7.96
C ALA A 65 15.91 -2.14 -6.66
N ARG A 66 15.71 -3.19 -5.85
CA ARG A 66 16.48 -3.44 -4.62
C ARG A 66 17.99 -3.52 -4.88
N LYS A 67 18.40 -4.28 -5.90
CA LYS A 67 19.82 -4.37 -6.29
C LYS A 67 20.42 -3.01 -6.62
N ARG A 68 19.68 -2.12 -7.30
CA ARG A 68 20.13 -0.74 -7.58
C ARG A 68 20.23 0.09 -6.30
N GLN A 69 19.27 -0.06 -5.38
CA GLN A 69 19.27 0.66 -4.10
C GLN A 69 20.49 0.29 -3.26
N TYR A 70 20.80 -0.99 -3.09
CA TYR A 70 21.99 -1.44 -2.34
C TYR A 70 23.30 -0.90 -2.96
N LYS A 71 23.42 -0.91 -4.29
CA LYS A 71 24.59 -0.34 -4.98
C LYS A 71 24.75 1.16 -4.75
N LYS A 72 23.66 1.92 -4.58
CA LYS A 72 23.70 3.36 -4.29
C LYS A 72 23.97 3.65 -2.82
N VAL A 73 23.32 2.94 -1.89
CA VAL A 73 23.48 3.13 -0.44
C VAL A 73 24.91 2.87 0.03
N TRP A 74 25.61 1.89 -0.56
CA TRP A 74 27.00 1.60 -0.22
C TRP A 74 27.97 2.76 -0.50
N LYS A 75 27.71 3.60 -1.52
CA LYS A 75 28.57 4.77 -1.82
C LYS A 75 28.36 5.95 -0.85
N GLY A 76 27.33 5.91 -0.01
CA GLY A 76 27.02 6.96 0.97
C GLY A 76 27.62 6.74 2.37
N ASN A 77 28.09 5.53 2.68
CA ASN A 77 28.64 5.15 3.99
C ASN A 77 30.17 4.97 3.98
N SER A 78 30.89 5.54 3.01
CA SER A 78 32.36 5.58 2.97
C SER A 78 32.95 6.91 3.45
N LYS A 79 32.36 7.50 4.50
CA LYS A 79 32.95 8.60 5.26
C LYS A 79 32.90 8.27 6.74
#